data_AF-A0A429RZF4-F1
#
_entry.id   AF-A0A429RZF4-F1
#
_cell.length_a   1.000
_cell.length_b   1.000
_cell.length_c   1.000
_cell.angle_alpha   90.00
_cell.angle_beta   90.00
_cell.angle_gamma   90.00
#
_symmetry.space_group_name_H-M   'P 1'
#
loop_
_entity.id
_entity.type
_entity.pdbx_description
1 polymer ?
#
loop_
_entity_poly.entity_id
_entity_poly.type
_entity_poly.pdbx_seq_one_letter_code
_entity_poly.pdbx_strand_id
1 'polypeptide(L)'
;MDVSTFYALFSATCFTLVGLWWNVVQSHADWMADPALRRVVGGVYLSFLLPALMGLFAQVGGTGQPQIWRAAFVVLALVGCVCTVRLLARARGDRFVRMQQAGAALLYALIAVVGSVPEAVRGTGLRPIQAEALMLIVLIVLGHALVWRFMAGEGRAQE
;
A
#
# COMPACT_ATOMS: atom_id res chain seq x y z
N MET A 1 10.04 -19.40 -8.05
CA MET A 1 10.75 -18.36 -7.27
C MET A 1 10.42 -18.57 -5.81
N ASP A 2 11.42 -18.51 -4.92
CA ASP A 2 11.20 -18.56 -3.46
C ASP A 2 10.51 -17.27 -2.99
N VAL A 3 9.66 -17.40 -1.97
CA VAL A 3 8.94 -16.28 -1.33
C VAL A 3 9.92 -15.21 -0.84
N SER A 4 11.10 -15.60 -0.34
CA SER A 4 12.12 -14.63 0.08
C SER A 4 12.59 -13.75 -1.09
N THR A 5 12.86 -14.36 -2.25
CA THR A 5 13.29 -13.66 -3.47
C THR A 5 12.19 -12.73 -3.98
N PHE A 6 10.93 -13.18 -3.93
CA PHE A 6 9.78 -12.34 -4.26
C PHE A 6 9.76 -11.08 -3.39
N TYR A 7 9.81 -11.21 -2.07
CA TYR A 7 9.74 -10.07 -1.16
C TYR A 7 10.95 -9.13 -1.25
N ALA A 8 12.13 -9.66 -1.56
CA ALA A 8 13.32 -8.86 -1.84
C ALA A 8 13.14 -7.98 -3.08
N LEU A 9 12.76 -8.58 -4.22
CA LEU A 9 12.49 -7.85 -5.46
C LEU A 9 11.32 -6.87 -5.28
N PHE A 10 10.23 -7.33 -4.67
CA PHE A 10 9.05 -6.53 -4.42
C PHE A 10 9.35 -5.29 -3.56
N SER A 11 10.08 -5.47 -2.45
CA SER A 11 10.47 -4.36 -1.57
C SER A 11 11.37 -3.37 -2.31
N ALA A 12 12.39 -3.86 -3.03
CA ALA A 12 13.26 -3.02 -3.83
C ALA A 12 12.49 -2.20 -4.87
N THR A 13 11.59 -2.83 -5.64
CA THR A 13 10.75 -2.13 -6.62
C THR A 13 9.86 -1.09 -5.96
N CYS A 14 9.23 -1.39 -4.83
CA CYS A 14 8.38 -0.44 -4.13
C CYS A 14 9.18 0.76 -3.60
N PHE A 15 10.37 0.55 -3.04
CA PHE A 15 11.27 1.64 -2.64
C PHE A 15 11.73 2.49 -3.83
N THR A 16 12.01 1.87 -4.97
CA THR A 16 12.30 2.61 -6.21
C THR A 16 11.11 3.48 -6.62
N LEU A 17 9.89 2.95 -6.60
CA LEU A 17 8.67 3.73 -6.89
C LEU A 17 8.47 4.89 -5.92
N VAL A 18 8.74 4.69 -4.62
CA VAL A 18 8.76 5.78 -3.62
C VAL A 18 9.78 6.86 -4.01
N GLY A 19 11.00 6.47 -4.38
CA GLY A 19 12.04 7.41 -4.80
C GLY A 19 11.67 8.18 -6.07
N LEU A 20 11.13 7.50 -7.08
CA LEU A 20 10.63 8.12 -8.31
C LEU A 20 9.48 9.09 -8.02
N TRP A 21 8.54 8.70 -7.18
CA TRP A 21 7.44 9.57 -6.76
C TRP A 21 7.96 10.84 -6.07
N TRP A 22 8.94 10.70 -5.16
CA TRP A 22 9.54 11.84 -4.48
C TRP A 22 10.25 12.79 -5.45
N ASN A 23 10.87 12.28 -6.51
CA ASN A 23 11.45 13.11 -7.56
C ASN A 23 10.39 13.94 -8.30
N VAL A 24 9.24 13.34 -8.63
CA VAL A 24 8.10 14.04 -9.25
C VAL A 24 7.50 15.09 -8.32
N VAL A 25 7.39 14.81 -7.03
CA VAL A 25 6.88 15.77 -6.04
C VAL A 25 7.82 16.95 -5.86
N GLN A 26 9.14 16.72 -5.86
CA GLN A 26 10.13 17.80 -5.77
C GLN A 26 10.08 18.76 -6.96
N SER A 27 9.77 18.25 -8.17
CA SER A 27 9.61 19.11 -9.35
C SER A 27 8.30 19.91 -9.37
N HIS A 28 7.37 19.61 -8.46
CA HIS A 28 6.07 20.28 -8.32
C HIS A 28 5.81 20.68 -6.87
N ALA A 29 6.69 21.53 -6.33
CA ALA A 29 6.64 21.97 -4.94
C ALA A 29 5.33 22.70 -4.57
N ASP A 30 4.65 23.28 -5.56
CA ASP A 30 3.31 23.88 -5.46
C ASP A 30 2.25 22.89 -4.94
N TRP A 31 2.35 21.60 -5.26
CA TRP A 31 1.43 20.58 -4.74
C TRP A 31 1.53 20.40 -3.22
N MET A 32 2.68 20.72 -2.62
CA MET A 32 2.84 20.68 -1.17
C MET A 32 2.30 21.92 -0.44
N ALA A 33 2.13 23.03 -1.18
CA ALA A 33 1.55 24.26 -0.65
C ALA A 33 0.03 24.13 -0.46
N ASP A 34 -0.67 23.46 -1.38
CA ASP A 34 -2.10 23.17 -1.24
C ASP A 34 -2.34 21.98 -0.28
N PRO A 35 -3.05 22.17 0.85
CA PRO A 35 -3.40 21.09 1.77
C PRO A 35 -4.19 19.94 1.14
N ALA A 36 -4.97 20.18 0.08
CA ALA A 36 -5.72 19.14 -0.61
C ALA A 36 -4.80 18.24 -1.45
N LEU A 37 -3.96 18.83 -2.30
CA LEU A 37 -2.97 18.11 -3.11
C LEU A 37 -1.93 17.40 -2.24
N ARG A 38 -1.44 18.04 -1.17
CA ARG A 38 -0.49 17.43 -0.23
C ARG A 38 -1.00 16.10 0.36
N ARG A 39 -2.31 15.97 0.60
CA ARG A 39 -2.92 14.72 1.08
C ARG A 39 -2.93 13.63 0.03
N VAL A 40 -3.22 13.98 -1.22
CA VAL A 40 -3.17 13.02 -2.34
C VAL A 40 -1.75 12.54 -2.57
N VAL A 41 -0.78 13.47 -2.56
CA VAL A 41 0.64 13.18 -2.67
C VAL A 41 1.14 12.25 -1.57
N GLY A 42 0.75 12.53 -0.31
CA GLY A 42 1.06 11.66 0.82
C GLY A 42 0.40 10.29 0.72
N GLY A 43 -0.83 10.22 0.18
CA GLY A 43 -1.53 8.96 -0.06
C GLY A 43 -0.83 8.06 -1.07
N VAL A 44 -0.37 8.63 -2.19
CA VAL A 44 0.45 7.92 -3.18
C VAL A 44 1.75 7.43 -2.56
N TYR A 45 2.47 8.31 -1.84
CA TYR A 45 3.72 7.95 -1.16
C TYR A 45 3.53 6.75 -0.24
N LEU A 46 2.47 6.77 0.57
CA LEU A 46 2.17 5.70 1.51
C LEU A 46 1.77 4.39 0.83
N SER A 47 1.11 4.46 -0.35
CA SER A 47 0.70 3.30 -1.14
C SER A 47 1.88 2.47 -1.67
N PHE A 48 3.08 3.06 -1.78
CA PHE A 48 4.31 2.35 -2.14
C PHE A 48 5.20 2.07 -0.93
N LEU A 49 5.28 3.00 0.02
CA LEU A 49 6.13 2.84 1.20
C LEU A 49 5.67 1.68 2.10
N LEU A 50 4.37 1.56 2.39
CA LEU A 50 3.88 0.51 3.28
C LEU A 50 4.13 -0.89 2.70
N PRO A 51 3.81 -1.18 1.43
CA PRO A 51 4.21 -2.45 0.81
C PRO A 51 5.72 -2.69 0.79
N ALA A 52 6.53 -1.65 0.57
CA ALA A 52 8.00 -1.77 0.59
C ALA A 52 8.51 -2.25 1.95
N LEU A 53 8.00 -1.65 3.03
CA LEU A 53 8.34 -2.00 4.41
C LEU A 53 7.85 -3.40 4.77
N MET A 54 6.62 -3.74 4.39
CA MET A 54 6.08 -5.09 4.57
C MET A 54 6.99 -6.12 3.87
N GLY A 55 7.38 -5.87 2.63
CA GLY A 55 8.32 -6.76 1.95
C GLY A 55 9.70 -6.86 2.60
N LEU A 56 10.19 -5.80 3.24
CA LEU A 56 11.43 -5.83 3.99
C LEU A 56 11.29 -6.65 5.28
N PHE A 57 10.21 -6.47 6.04
CA PHE A 57 9.95 -7.25 7.25
C PHE A 57 9.73 -8.74 6.96
N ALA A 58 9.12 -9.08 5.82
CA ALA A 58 9.00 -10.46 5.38
C ALA A 58 10.36 -11.14 5.19
N GLN A 59 11.37 -10.40 4.73
CA GLN A 59 12.75 -10.90 4.61
C GLN A 59 13.42 -11.09 5.99
N VAL A 60 13.19 -10.18 6.93
CA VAL A 60 13.75 -10.26 8.29
C VAL A 60 13.16 -11.42 9.09
N GLY A 61 11.83 -11.60 9.04
CA GLY A 61 11.16 -12.66 9.81
C GLY A 61 11.37 -14.06 9.24
N GLY A 62 11.54 -14.18 7.92
CA GLY A 62 11.83 -15.44 7.23
C GLY A 62 10.93 -16.61 7.65
N THR A 63 11.46 -17.83 7.53
CA THR A 63 10.80 -19.07 8.02
C THR A 63 11.12 -19.38 9.48
N GLY A 64 12.19 -18.80 10.04
CA GLY A 64 12.66 -19.09 11.40
C GLY A 64 11.87 -18.39 12.51
N GLN A 65 11.36 -17.18 12.26
CA GLN A 65 10.62 -16.39 13.26
C GLN A 65 9.41 -15.68 12.62
N PRO A 66 8.36 -16.44 12.25
CA PRO A 66 7.22 -15.89 11.53
C PRO A 66 6.44 -14.82 12.31
N GLN A 67 6.62 -14.73 13.63
CA GLN A 67 5.97 -13.71 14.47
C GLN A 67 6.44 -12.29 14.12
N ILE A 68 7.70 -12.12 13.70
CA ILE A 68 8.28 -10.80 13.41
C ILE A 68 7.58 -10.15 12.22
N TRP A 69 7.52 -10.87 11.08
CA TRP A 69 6.87 -10.32 9.89
C TRP A 69 5.36 -10.19 10.09
N ARG A 70 4.73 -11.10 10.84
CA ARG A 70 3.28 -11.02 11.12
C ARG A 70 2.92 -9.81 11.96
N ALA A 71 3.65 -9.55 13.04
CA ALA A 71 3.44 -8.37 13.86
C ALA A 71 3.65 -7.10 13.03
N ALA A 72 4.70 -7.05 12.21
CA ALA A 72 4.96 -5.93 11.32
C ALA A 72 3.82 -5.73 10.30
N PHE A 73 3.32 -6.79 9.67
CA PHE A 73 2.24 -6.71 8.70
C PHE A 73 0.95 -6.23 9.35
N VAL A 74 0.60 -6.72 10.55
CA VAL A 74 -0.57 -6.25 11.29
C VAL A 74 -0.43 -4.76 11.60
N VAL A 75 0.71 -4.32 12.15
CA VAL A 75 0.93 -2.91 12.49
C VAL A 75 0.89 -2.02 11.25
N LEU A 76 1.62 -2.37 10.19
CA LEU A 76 1.68 -1.60 8.95
C LEU A 76 0.33 -1.58 8.22
N ALA A 77 -0.42 -2.68 8.26
CA ALA A 77 -1.76 -2.75 7.69
C ALA A 77 -2.75 -1.88 8.46
N LEU A 78 -2.68 -1.85 9.80
CA LEU A 78 -3.50 -0.94 10.61
C LEU A 78 -3.17 0.53 10.29
N VAL A 79 -1.88 0.87 10.20
CA VAL A 79 -1.44 2.21 9.79
C VAL A 79 -1.97 2.56 8.40
N GLY A 80 -1.81 1.66 7.42
CA GLY A 80 -2.34 1.82 6.06
C GLY A 80 -3.84 2.04 6.05
N CYS A 81 -4.59 1.18 6.74
CA CYS A 81 -6.05 1.28 6.86
C CYS A 81 -6.48 2.63 7.46
N VAL A 82 -5.89 3.04 8.59
CA VAL A 82 -6.23 4.32 9.25
C VAL A 82 -5.93 5.50 8.33
N CYS A 83 -4.77 5.50 7.65
CA CYS A 83 -4.41 6.55 6.71
C CYS A 83 -5.37 6.61 5.52
N THR A 84 -5.70 5.46 4.91
CA THR A 84 -6.62 5.37 3.78
C THR A 84 -8.05 5.77 4.16
N VAL A 85 -8.55 5.35 5.33
CA VAL A 85 -9.88 5.74 5.83
C VAL A 85 -9.95 7.24 6.14
N ARG A 86 -8.89 7.81 6.74
CA ARG A 86 -8.80 9.26 6.98
C ARG A 86 -8.77 10.06 5.67
N LEU A 87 -8.18 9.51 4.62
CA LEU A 87 -8.18 10.11 3.28
C LEU A 87 -9.58 10.03 2.66
N LEU A 88 -10.23 8.87 2.77
CA LEU A 88 -11.58 8.60 2.27
C LEU A 88 -12.64 9.51 2.91
N ALA A 89 -12.59 9.67 4.22
CA ALA A 89 -13.53 10.52 4.97
C ALA A 89 -13.49 12.00 4.54
N ARG A 90 -12.39 12.43 3.90
CA ARG A 90 -12.18 13.80 3.44
C ARG A 90 -12.26 13.95 1.92
N ALA A 91 -12.32 12.85 1.17
CA ALA A 91 -12.48 12.87 -0.28
C ALA A 91 -13.93 13.19 -0.65
N ARG A 92 -14.16 14.34 -1.31
CA ARG A 92 -15.47 14.74 -1.85
C ARG A 92 -15.49 14.60 -3.37
N GLY A 93 -16.59 14.09 -3.93
CA GLY A 93 -16.91 14.20 -5.36
C GLY A 93 -16.64 12.99 -6.25
N ASP A 94 -15.56 12.22 -6.03
CA ASP A 94 -15.15 11.17 -6.99
C ASP A 94 -15.51 9.74 -6.52
N ARG A 95 -16.45 9.09 -7.21
CA ARG A 95 -16.89 7.71 -6.92
C ARG A 95 -15.77 6.70 -7.16
N PHE A 96 -14.94 6.88 -8.18
CA PHE A 96 -13.85 5.94 -8.48
C PHE A 96 -12.78 5.98 -7.41
N VAL A 97 -12.31 7.18 -7.05
CA VAL A 97 -11.30 7.35 -5.97
C VAL A 97 -11.84 6.79 -4.66
N ARG A 98 -13.13 6.98 -4.37
CA ARG A 98 -13.79 6.39 -3.20
C ARG A 98 -13.76 4.86 -3.22
N MET A 99 -14.10 4.24 -4.35
CA MET A 99 -14.08 2.78 -4.49
C MET A 99 -12.66 2.22 -4.45
N GLN A 100 -11.69 2.88 -5.08
CA GLN A 100 -10.27 2.52 -5.03
C GLN A 100 -9.76 2.55 -3.58
N GLN A 101 -10.03 3.63 -2.85
CA GLN A 101 -9.60 3.78 -1.46
C GLN A 101 -10.31 2.80 -0.53
N ALA A 102 -11.61 2.54 -0.77
CA ALA A 102 -12.33 1.50 -0.05
C ALA A 102 -11.73 0.11 -0.30
N GLY A 103 -11.35 -0.21 -1.55
CA GLY A 103 -10.65 -1.44 -1.91
C GLY A 103 -9.29 -1.57 -1.23
N ALA A 104 -8.51 -0.50 -1.20
CA ALA A 104 -7.22 -0.47 -0.50
C ALA A 104 -7.39 -0.63 1.04
N ALA A 105 -8.38 0.04 1.64
CA ALA A 105 -8.69 -0.11 3.06
C ALA A 105 -9.14 -1.54 3.39
N LEU A 106 -9.96 -2.15 2.52
CA LEU A 106 -10.37 -3.54 2.64
C LEU A 106 -9.16 -4.49 2.56
N LEU A 107 -8.24 -4.27 1.62
CA LEU A 107 -7.02 -5.08 1.52
C LEU A 107 -6.14 -4.96 2.76
N TYR A 108 -5.95 -3.74 3.30
CA TYR A 108 -5.23 -3.58 4.55
C TYR A 108 -5.93 -4.30 5.71
N ALA A 109 -7.26 -4.23 5.82
CA ALA A 109 -8.00 -4.98 6.82
C ALA A 109 -7.80 -6.50 6.66
N LEU A 110 -7.85 -7.02 5.42
CA LEU A 110 -7.62 -8.44 5.14
C LEU A 110 -6.19 -8.88 5.47
N ILE A 111 -5.18 -8.05 5.17
CA ILE A 111 -3.78 -8.33 5.55
C ILE A 111 -3.65 -8.39 7.08
N ALA A 112 -4.26 -7.44 7.80
CA ALA A 112 -4.25 -7.48 9.27
C ALA A 112 -4.93 -8.74 9.83
N VAL A 113 -6.04 -9.18 9.22
CA VAL A 113 -6.74 -10.42 9.60
C VAL A 113 -5.87 -11.65 9.32
N VAL A 114 -5.22 -11.75 8.16
CA VAL A 114 -4.35 -12.90 7.84
C VAL A 114 -3.10 -12.92 8.73
N GLY A 115 -2.50 -11.77 9.01
CA GLY A 115 -1.35 -11.66 9.91
C GLY A 115 -1.69 -12.07 11.34
N SER A 116 -2.87 -11.72 11.84
CA SER A 116 -3.34 -12.06 13.20
C SER A 116 -3.87 -13.49 13.31
N VAL A 117 -4.69 -13.94 12.37
CA VAL A 117 -5.34 -15.25 12.35
C VAL A 117 -4.92 -16.04 11.10
N PRO A 118 -3.79 -16.77 11.17
CA PRO A 118 -3.22 -17.47 10.01
C PRO A 118 -4.05 -18.69 9.63
N GLU A 119 -4.92 -19.15 10.53
CA GLU A 119 -5.86 -20.25 10.29
C GLU A 119 -6.93 -19.88 9.26
N ALA A 120 -7.21 -18.58 9.09
CA ALA A 120 -8.22 -18.08 8.16
C ALA A 120 -7.93 -18.47 6.69
N VAL A 121 -6.66 -18.74 6.36
CA VAL A 121 -6.21 -19.13 5.01
C VAL A 121 -5.91 -20.63 4.87
N ARG A 122 -6.08 -21.44 5.92
CA ARG A 122 -5.81 -22.90 5.82
C ARG A 122 -6.69 -23.61 4.79
N GLY A 123 -7.91 -23.13 4.57
CA GLY A 123 -8.86 -23.72 3.60
C GLY A 123 -8.52 -23.47 2.13
N THR A 124 -7.57 -22.58 1.81
CA THR A 124 -7.24 -22.21 0.42
C THR A 124 -6.04 -22.97 -0.16
N GLY A 125 -5.36 -23.78 0.66
CA GLY A 125 -4.12 -24.48 0.26
C GLY A 125 -2.89 -23.57 0.14
N LEU A 126 -3.02 -22.27 0.41
CA LEU A 126 -1.92 -21.31 0.37
C LEU A 126 -1.24 -21.17 1.74
N ARG A 127 0.07 -20.94 1.74
CA ARG A 127 0.77 -20.49 2.96
C ARG A 127 0.33 -19.05 3.27
N PRO A 128 0.15 -18.66 4.55
CA PRO A 128 -0.30 -17.30 4.91
C PRO A 128 0.54 -16.19 4.24
N ILE A 129 1.86 -16.37 4.22
CA ILE A 129 2.81 -15.44 3.60
C ILE A 129 2.63 -15.30 2.06
N GLN A 130 2.10 -16.33 1.38
CA GLN A 130 1.79 -16.29 -0.05
C GLN A 130 0.46 -15.56 -0.30
N ALA A 131 -0.53 -15.75 0.57
CA ALA A 131 -1.78 -15.01 0.50
C ALA A 131 -1.56 -13.51 0.68
N GLU A 132 -0.68 -13.13 1.63
CA GLU A 132 -0.29 -11.73 1.82
C GLU A 132 0.51 -11.17 0.64
N ALA A 133 1.39 -11.96 0.01
CA ALA A 133 2.07 -11.55 -1.21
C ALA A 133 1.08 -11.17 -2.32
N LEU A 134 0.02 -11.97 -2.51
CA LEU A 134 -1.04 -11.67 -3.48
C LEU A 134 -1.76 -10.36 -3.13
N MET A 135 -2.12 -10.15 -1.87
CA MET A 135 -2.78 -8.92 -1.43
C MET A 135 -1.89 -7.68 -1.65
N LEU A 136 -0.59 -7.80 -1.41
CA LEU A 136 0.38 -6.73 -1.66
C LEU A 136 0.52 -6.39 -3.15
N ILE A 137 0.47 -7.39 -4.03
CA ILE A 137 0.42 -7.16 -5.49
C ILE A 137 -0.81 -6.34 -5.85
N VAL A 138 -1.99 -6.71 -5.34
CA VAL A 138 -3.23 -5.97 -5.60
C VAL A 138 -3.13 -4.53 -5.06
N LEU A 139 -2.57 -4.33 -3.86
CA LEU A 139 -2.32 -2.98 -3.32
C LEU A 139 -1.44 -2.13 -4.25
N ILE A 140 -0.39 -2.70 -4.84
CA ILE A 140 0.47 -1.99 -5.77
C ILE A 140 -0.26 -1.65 -7.08
N VAL A 141 -1.11 -2.53 -7.59
CA VAL A 141 -1.96 -2.24 -8.75
C VAL A 141 -2.91 -1.07 -8.44
N LEU A 142 -3.53 -1.07 -7.27
CA LEU A 142 -4.38 0.04 -6.82
C LEU A 142 -3.59 1.34 -6.65
N GLY A 143 -2.35 1.28 -6.16
CA GLY A 143 -1.44 2.42 -6.06
C GLY A 143 -1.09 3.00 -7.43
N HIS A 144 -0.78 2.16 -8.41
CA HIS A 144 -0.52 2.60 -9.79
C HIS A 144 -1.74 3.27 -10.43
N ALA A 145 -2.94 2.70 -10.24
CA ALA A 145 -4.17 3.30 -10.74
C ALA A 145 -4.41 4.70 -10.13
N LEU A 146 -4.05 4.89 -8.85
CA LEU A 146 -4.13 6.19 -8.18
C LEU A 146 -3.12 7.19 -8.75
N VAL A 147 -1.87 6.78 -8.97
CA VAL A 147 -0.83 7.62 -9.59
C VAL A 147 -1.23 8.05 -10.98
N TRP A 148 -1.68 7.09 -11.81
CA TRP A 148 -2.07 7.36 -13.19
C TRP A 148 -3.14 8.46 -13.26
N ARG A 149 -4.21 8.35 -12.48
CA ARG A 149 -5.27 9.38 -12.44
C ARG A 149 -4.77 10.73 -11.99
N PHE A 150 -3.96 10.76 -10.93
CA PHE A 150 -3.40 12.01 -10.43
C PHE A 150 -2.53 12.70 -11.49
N MET A 151 -1.74 11.93 -12.25
CA MET A 151 -0.90 12.44 -13.34
C MET A 151 -1.71 12.83 -14.58
N ALA A 152 -2.79 12.10 -14.90
CA ALA A 152 -3.69 12.39 -16.02
C ALA A 152 -4.58 13.63 -15.78
N GLY A 153 -4.50 14.27 -14.61
CA GLY A 153 -5.31 15.43 -14.26
C GLY A 153 -6.74 15.08 -13.80
N GLU A 154 -7.12 13.80 -13.82
CA GLU A 154 -8.40 13.30 -13.30
C GLU A 154 -8.41 13.36 -11.75
N GLY A 155 -8.62 14.56 -11.21
CA GLY A 155 -8.59 14.85 -9.77
C GLY A 155 -7.94 16.19 -9.39
N ARG A 156 -7.35 16.92 -10.35
CA ARG A 156 -7.02 18.34 -10.19
C ARG A 156 -8.26 19.13 -10.57
N ALA A 157 -8.69 20.08 -9.73
CA ALA A 157 -9.72 21.03 -10.17
C ALA A 157 -9.19 21.70 -11.44
N GLN A 158 -10.01 21.74 -12.49
CA GLN A 158 -9.67 22.39 -13.75
C GLN A 158 -9.25 23.84 -13.44
N GLU A 159 -8.06 24.22 -13.89
CA GLU A 159 -7.69 25.64 -14.05
C GLU A 159 -8.62 26.31 -15.07
#